data_AF-A0A7L1Y882-F1
#
_entry.id   AF-A0A7L1Y882-F1
#
_cell.length_a   1.000
_cell.length_b   1.000
_cell.length_c   1.000
_cell.angle_alpha   90.00
_cell.angle_beta   90.00
_cell.angle_gamma   90.00
#
_symmetry.space_group_name_H-M   'P 1'
#
loop_
_entity.id
_entity.type
_entity.pdbx_description
1 polymer ?
#
loop_
_entity_poly.entity_id
_entity_poly.type
_entity_poly.pdbx_seq_one_letter_code
_entity_poly.pdbx_strand_id
1 'polypeptide(L)'
;FLPDESRSLPPPPLVNKGSVWLGFVGWLTAMLDNTFNQRPVLRAGVHRQILFTTVGWFVGYYLTKRMDYMYAKVDRELLEYVRHHPEDFKKAG
;
A
#
# COMPACT_ATOMS: atom_id res chain seq x y z
N PHE A 1 -12.95 3.93 2.28
CA PHE A 1 -13.54 5.23 1.92
C PHE A 1 -12.50 6.31 2.16
N LEU A 2 -12.08 7.02 1.11
CA LEU A 2 -11.16 8.16 1.25
C LEU A 2 -11.97 9.47 1.18
N PRO A 3 -11.57 10.52 1.93
CA PRO A 3 -12.20 11.84 1.85
C PRO A 3 -12.06 12.44 0.46
N ASP A 4 -12.99 13.31 0.04
CA ASP A 4 -12.95 13.95 -1.29
C ASP A 4 -11.65 14.75 -1.53
N GLU A 5 -11.04 15.26 -0.47
CA GLU A 5 -9.74 15.95 -0.48
C GLU A 5 -8.60 15.06 -1.03
N SER A 6 -8.69 13.74 -0.85
CA SER A 6 -7.72 12.78 -1.38
C SER A 6 -7.67 12.71 -2.91
N ARG A 7 -8.68 13.25 -3.61
CA ARG A 7 -8.68 13.34 -5.08
C ARG A 7 -7.70 14.37 -5.62
N SER A 8 -7.26 15.32 -4.79
CA SER A 8 -6.25 16.31 -5.16
C SER A 8 -4.83 15.73 -5.22
N LEU A 9 -4.60 14.58 -4.59
CA LEU A 9 -3.32 13.89 -4.61
C LEU A 9 -3.16 13.10 -5.91
N PRO A 10 -1.95 13.06 -6.50
CA PRO A 10 -1.70 12.26 -7.68
C PRO A 10 -2.01 10.79 -7.36
N PRO A 11 -2.83 10.10 -8.18
CA PRO A 11 -3.13 8.71 -7.93
C PRO A 11 -1.86 7.86 -8.04
N PRO A 12 -1.68 6.84 -7.18
CA PRO A 12 -0.53 5.95 -7.28
C PRO A 12 -0.56 5.24 -8.65
N PRO A 13 0.60 5.03 -9.29
CA PRO A 13 0.67 4.27 -10.53
C PRO A 13 0.05 2.87 -10.36
N LEU A 14 -0.51 2.32 -11.46
CA LEU A 14 -1.07 0.96 -11.49
C LEU A 14 -0.04 -0.08 -11.01
N VAL A 15 1.24 0.16 -11.33
CA VAL A 15 2.38 -0.60 -10.81
C VAL A 15 3.05 0.23 -9.72
N ASN A 16 2.61 0.03 -8.48
CA ASN A 16 3.25 0.62 -7.31
C ASN A 16 3.94 -0.49 -6.48
N LYS A 17 4.97 -0.11 -5.71
CA LYS A 17 5.76 -1.07 -4.91
C LYS A 17 4.89 -1.85 -3.91
N GLY A 18 3.88 -1.22 -3.33
CA GLY A 18 2.98 -1.82 -2.34
C GLY A 18 2.08 -2.92 -2.92
N SER A 19 1.47 -2.67 -4.08
CA SER A 19 0.67 -3.62 -4.86
C SER A 19 1.51 -4.79 -5.36
N VAL A 20 2.73 -4.53 -5.85
CA VAL A 20 3.64 -5.60 -6.29
C VAL A 20 4.01 -6.50 -5.10
N TRP A 21 4.38 -5.89 -3.96
CA TRP A 21 4.75 -6.65 -2.77
C TRP A 21 3.57 -7.46 -2.21
N LEU A 22 2.39 -6.84 -2.08
CA LEU A 22 1.21 -7.52 -1.55
C LEU A 22 0.63 -8.54 -2.53
N GLY A 23 0.76 -8.32 -3.84
CA GLY A 23 0.48 -9.34 -4.86
C GLY A 23 1.40 -10.54 -4.71
N PHE A 24 2.71 -10.31 -4.51
CA PHE A 24 3.68 -11.38 -4.26
C PHE A 24 3.40 -12.14 -2.96
N VAL A 25 3.05 -11.45 -1.88
CA VAL A 25 2.64 -12.09 -0.62
C VAL A 25 1.36 -12.91 -0.81
N GLY A 26 0.39 -12.41 -1.58
CA GLY A 26 -0.81 -13.17 -1.96
C GLY A 26 -0.48 -14.45 -2.73
N TRP A 27 0.45 -14.37 -3.68
CA TRP A 27 0.95 -15.53 -4.42
C TRP A 27 1.66 -16.56 -3.51
N LEU A 28 2.55 -16.09 -2.63
CA LEU A 28 3.22 -16.95 -1.64
C LEU A 28 2.21 -17.64 -0.72
N THR A 29 1.15 -16.94 -0.33
CA THR A 29 0.08 -17.51 0.52
C THR A 29 -0.62 -18.67 -0.20
N ALA A 30 -0.90 -18.52 -1.50
CA ALA A 30 -1.50 -19.58 -2.31
C ALA A 30 -0.55 -20.79 -2.48
N MET A 31 0.76 -20.55 -2.59
CA MET A 31 1.76 -21.63 -2.61
C MET A 31 1.86 -22.35 -1.26
N LEU A 32 1.81 -21.62 -0.15
CA LEU A 32 1.77 -22.21 1.18
C LEU A 32 0.52 -23.08 1.38
N ASP A 33 -0.65 -22.61 0.95
CA ASP A 33 -1.89 -23.40 1.02
C ASP A 33 -1.81 -24.72 0.22
N ASN A 34 -1.18 -24.68 -0.96
CA ASN A 34 -0.91 -25.90 -1.73
C ASN A 34 0.08 -26.84 -1.01
N THR A 35 1.05 -26.28 -0.29
CA THR A 35 2.07 -27.03 0.47
C THR A 35 1.44 -27.76 1.65
N PHE A 36 0.58 -27.09 2.43
CA PHE A 36 -0.16 -27.71 3.54
C PHE A 36 -1.07 -28.85 3.07
N ASN A 37 -1.68 -28.72 1.89
CA ASN A 37 -2.56 -29.72 1.32
C ASN A 37 -1.82 -30.86 0.57
N GLN A 38 -0.49 -30.94 0.67
CA GLN A 38 0.35 -31.93 -0.02
C GLN A 38 0.09 -32.00 -1.54
N ARG A 39 -0.33 -30.88 -2.15
CA ARG A 39 -0.58 -30.77 -3.59
C ARG A 39 0.63 -30.16 -4.29
N PRO A 40 0.89 -30.49 -5.57
CA PRO A 40 2.03 -29.95 -6.30
C PRO A 40 1.96 -28.42 -6.39
N VAL A 41 2.88 -27.75 -5.70
CA VAL A 41 2.82 -26.32 -5.35
C VAL A 41 2.67 -25.40 -6.56
N LEU A 42 3.36 -25.73 -7.65
CA LEU A 42 3.41 -24.91 -8.87
C LEU A 42 2.36 -25.28 -9.92
N ARG A 43 1.72 -26.45 -9.83
CA ARG A 43 0.78 -26.94 -10.85
C ARG A 43 -0.66 -27.05 -10.36
N ALA A 44 -0.88 -27.29 -9.06
CA ALA A 44 -2.21 -27.32 -8.49
C ALA A 44 -2.69 -25.89 -8.20
N GLY A 45 -3.92 -25.56 -8.61
CA GLY A 45 -4.58 -24.33 -8.15
C GLY A 45 -4.05 -23.03 -8.76
N VAL A 46 -3.60 -23.03 -10.02
CA VAL A 46 -3.20 -21.81 -10.75
C VAL A 46 -4.30 -20.73 -10.69
N HIS A 47 -5.57 -21.12 -10.77
CA HIS A 47 -6.71 -20.21 -10.59
C HIS A 47 -6.73 -19.55 -9.20
N ARG A 48 -6.42 -20.29 -8.12
CA ARG A 48 -6.30 -19.74 -6.76
C ARG A 48 -5.07 -18.86 -6.63
N GLN A 49 -3.94 -19.24 -7.22
CA GLN A 49 -2.74 -18.39 -7.23
C GLN A 49 -3.00 -17.03 -7.88
N ILE A 50 -3.65 -17.02 -9.05
CA ILE A 50 -4.04 -15.78 -9.74
C ILE A 50 -5.03 -14.98 -8.87
N LEU A 51 -6.04 -15.65 -8.29
CA LEU A 51 -7.04 -14.99 -7.45
C LEU A 51 -6.42 -14.34 -6.20
N PHE A 52 -5.56 -15.04 -5.46
CA PHE A 52 -4.90 -14.47 -4.29
C PHE A 52 -3.93 -13.34 -4.67
N THR A 53 -3.25 -13.46 -5.81
CA THR A 53 -2.36 -12.41 -6.32
C THR A 53 -3.15 -11.15 -6.68
N THR A 54 -4.27 -11.26 -7.39
CA THR A 54 -5.09 -10.11 -7.79
C THR A 54 -5.78 -9.44 -6.60
N VAL A 55 -6.23 -10.23 -5.62
CA VAL A 55 -6.75 -9.69 -4.35
C VAL A 55 -5.65 -8.94 -3.59
N GLY A 56 -4.46 -9.52 -3.46
CA GLY A 56 -3.31 -8.86 -2.84
C GLY A 56 -2.92 -7.56 -3.54
N TRP A 57 -2.94 -7.57 -4.88
CA TRP A 57 -2.67 -6.39 -5.70
C TRP A 57 -3.69 -5.28 -5.49
N PHE A 58 -4.97 -5.63 -5.48
CA PHE A 58 -6.08 -4.71 -5.25
C PHE A 58 -6.01 -4.10 -3.85
N VAL A 59 -5.86 -4.94 -2.82
CA VAL A 59 -5.71 -4.47 -1.44
C VAL A 59 -4.50 -3.55 -1.31
N GLY A 60 -3.36 -3.92 -1.92
CA GLY A 60 -2.16 -3.08 -1.90
C GLY A 60 -2.35 -1.73 -2.59
N TYR A 61 -3.13 -1.67 -3.67
CA TYR A 61 -3.41 -0.40 -4.35
C TYR A 61 -4.18 0.57 -3.45
N TYR A 62 -5.22 0.08 -2.77
CA TYR A 62 -6.01 0.91 -1.85
C TYR A 62 -5.23 1.28 -0.59
N LEU A 63 -4.37 0.38 -0.08
CA LEU A 63 -3.51 0.67 1.06
C LEU A 63 -2.48 1.75 0.72
N THR A 64 -1.78 1.63 -0.42
CA THR A 64 -0.83 2.66 -0.88
C THR A 64 -1.53 4.00 -1.05
N LYS A 65 -2.69 4.03 -1.70
CA LYS A 65 -3.50 5.25 -1.84
C LYS A 65 -3.86 5.88 -0.48
N ARG A 66 -4.18 5.06 0.52
CA ARG A 66 -4.46 5.53 1.89
C ARG A 66 -3.21 6.04 2.58
N MET A 67 -2.09 5.35 2.43
CA MET A 67 -0.81 5.77 3.01
C MET A 67 -0.38 7.13 2.47
N ASP A 68 -0.40 7.29 1.15
CA ASP A 68 -0.02 8.55 0.49
C ASP A 68 -0.89 9.72 0.99
N TYR A 69 -2.19 9.49 1.18
CA TYR A 69 -3.10 10.47 1.77
C TYR A 69 -2.73 10.82 3.23
N MET A 70 -2.47 9.82 4.07
CA MET A 70 -2.12 10.06 5.47
C MET A 70 -0.79 10.81 5.61
N TYR A 71 0.23 10.42 4.84
CA TYR A 71 1.52 11.10 4.84
C TYR A 71 1.40 12.55 4.34
N ALA A 72 0.67 12.78 3.24
CA ALA A 72 0.45 14.14 2.73
C ALA A 72 -0.31 15.02 3.73
N LYS A 73 -1.30 14.45 4.45
CA LYS A 73 -2.04 15.18 5.48
C LYS A 73 -1.13 15.58 6.65
N VAL A 74 -0.34 14.64 7.16
CA VAL A 74 0.60 14.89 8.27
C VAL A 74 1.65 15.93 7.87
N ASP A 75 2.19 15.84 6.66
CA ASP A 75 3.17 16.81 6.16
C ASP A 75 2.56 18.22 6.05
N ARG A 76 1.32 18.34 5.57
CA ARG A 76 0.59 19.62 5.54
C ARG A 76 0.43 20.22 6.94
N GLU A 77 -0.05 19.42 7.90
CA GLU A 77 -0.28 19.87 9.28
C GLU A 77 1.04 20.29 9.95
N LEU A 78 2.13 19.55 9.73
CA LEU A 78 3.46 19.89 10.24
C LEU A 78 3.99 21.20 9.65
N LEU A 79 3.87 21.39 8.33
CA LEU A 79 4.31 22.62 7.66
C LEU A 79 3.50 23.83 8.10
N GLU A 80 2.18 23.68 8.29
CA GLU A 80 1.33 24.73 8.84
C GLU A 80 1.74 25.07 10.28
N TYR A 81 1.99 24.07 11.12
CA TYR A 81 2.44 24.26 12.50
C TYR A 81 3.77 25.01 12.58
N VAL A 82 4.78 24.59 11.81
CA VAL A 82 6.09 25.27 11.73
C VAL A 82 5.95 26.72 11.26
N ARG A 83 5.03 26.99 10.34
CA ARG A 83 4.76 28.34 9.84
C ARG A 83 4.13 29.24 10.90
N HIS A 84 3.28 28.70 11.77
CA HIS A 84 2.63 29.43 12.84
C HIS A 84 3.52 29.64 14.07
N HIS A 85 4.48 28.73 14.32
CA HIS A 85 5.37 28.75 15.48
C HIS A 85 6.86 28.76 15.09
N PRO A 86 7.35 29.78 14.37
CA PRO A 86 8.76 29.85 13.99
C PRO A 86 9.71 29.95 15.19
N GLU A 87 9.24 30.39 16.36
CA GLU A 87 9.98 30.51 17.62
C GLU A 87 10.43 29.16 18.20
N ASP A 88 9.66 28.10 17.98
CA ASP A 88 9.92 26.76 18.50
C ASP A 88 10.95 26.00 17.64
N PHE A 89 11.11 26.39 16.37
CA PHE A 89 12.01 25.75 15.41
C PHE A 89 13.23 26.63 15.10
N LYS A 90 14.13 26.81 16.09
CA LYS A 90 15.43 27.45 15.85
C LYS A 90 16.29 26.57 14.94
N LYS A 91 16.75 27.12 13.81
CA LYS A 91 17.77 26.47 12.98
C LYS A 91 19.03 26.27 13.83
N ALA A 92 19.54 25.04 13.89
CA ALA A 92 20.83 24.79 14.52
C ALA A 92 21.88 25.64 13.79
N GLY A 93 22.50 26.56 14.54
CA GLY A 93 23.56 27.44 14.06
C GLY A 93 24.87 26.71 13.82
#